data_AF-A0A968AVG0-F1
#
_entry.id   AF-A0A968AVG0-F1
#
_cell.length_a   1.000
_cell.length_b   1.000
_cell.length_c   1.000
_cell.angle_alpha   90.00
_cell.angle_beta   90.00
_cell.angle_gamma   90.00
#
_symmetry.space_group_name_H-M   'P 1'
#
loop_
_entity.id
_entity.type
_entity.pdbx_description
1 polymer ?
#
loop_
_entity_poly.entity_id
_entity_poly.type
_entity_poly.pdbx_seq_one_letter_code
_entity_poly.pdbx_strand_id
1 'polypeptide(L)' 'MAYAGRRAGAPVRVYLPRSTPRAKAEKLERWGARIVFEGEVWDDANAAAQAAAEREGMTYVHPFADPAVMAG' A
#
# COMPACT_ATOMS: atom_id res chain seq x y z
N MET A 1 -4.93 -2.99 -5.24
CA MET A 1 -3.99 -1.92 -4.83
C MET A 1 -3.07 -1.37 -5.94
N ALA A 2 -3.42 -1.40 -7.23
CA ALA A 2 -2.78 -0.41 -8.12
C ALA A 2 -3.58 -0.02 -9.37
N TYR A 3 -4.90 -0.10 -9.26
CA TYR A 3 -5.78 0.55 -10.23
C TYR A 3 -6.22 1.94 -9.74
N ALA A 4 -6.42 2.11 -8.42
CA ALA A 4 -6.90 3.38 -7.84
C ALA A 4 -5.84 4.51 -7.85
N GLY A 5 -4.55 4.20 -7.65
CA GLY A 5 -3.47 5.20 -7.72
C GLY A 5 -3.22 5.76 -9.11
N ARG A 6 -3.38 4.92 -10.13
CA ARG A 6 -3.04 5.27 -11.52
C ARG A 6 -3.93 6.38 -12.08
N ARG A 7 -5.15 6.55 -11.55
CA ARG A 7 -6.11 7.57 -12.04
C ARG A 7 -5.86 8.97 -11.47
N ALA A 8 -5.09 9.10 -10.39
CA ALA A 8 -4.85 10.38 -9.71
C ALA A 8 -3.50 11.05 -10.06
N GLY A 9 -2.60 10.36 -10.77
CA GLY A 9 -1.23 10.87 -11.00
C GLY A 9 -0.42 11.05 -9.71
N ALA A 10 -0.93 10.55 -8.58
CA ALA A 10 -0.32 10.70 -7.27
C ALA A 10 0.59 9.51 -6.95
N PRO A 11 1.76 9.74 -6.34
CA PRO A 11 2.67 8.67 -5.96
C PRO A 11 2.00 7.75 -4.92
N VAL A 12 1.81 6.47 -5.26
CA VAL A 12 1.28 5.46 -4.34
C VAL A 12 2.40 4.67 -3.70
N ARG A 13 2.31 4.49 -2.38
CA ARG A 13 3.20 3.61 -1.61
C ARG A 13 2.41 2.51 -0.94
N VAL A 14 2.91 1.27 -1.02
CA VAL A 14 2.29 0.11 -0.38
C VAL A 14 3.31 -0.50 0.58
N TYR A 15 2.92 -0.56 1.85
CA TYR A 15 3.70 -1.19 2.90
C TYR A 15 3.27 -2.65 3.00
N LEU A 16 4.24 -3.56 2.89
CA LEU A 16 4.02 -4.99 2.99
C LEU A 16 4.96 -5.58 4.03
N PRO A 17 4.52 -6.55 4.84
CA PRO A 17 5.42 -7.25 5.73
C PRO A 17 6.42 -8.10 4.94
N ARG A 18 7.59 -8.35 5.53
CA ARG A 18 8.64 -9.19 4.93
C ARG A 18 8.20 -10.62 4.60
N SER A 19 7.17 -11.11 5.26
CA SER A 19 6.53 -12.41 4.99
C SER A 19 5.75 -12.46 3.67
N THR A 20 5.52 -11.31 3.01
CA THR A 20 4.76 -11.26 1.75
C THR A 20 5.58 -11.73 0.55
N PRO A 21 5.05 -12.65 -0.29
CA PRO A 21 5.73 -13.09 -1.50
C PRO A 21 5.98 -11.94 -2.49
N ARG A 22 7.23 -11.82 -2.96
CA ARG A 22 7.65 -10.78 -3.92
C ARG A 22 6.85 -10.77 -5.22
N ALA A 23 6.36 -11.92 -5.68
CA ALA A 23 5.51 -12.01 -6.87
C ALA A 23 4.25 -11.12 -6.80
N LYS A 24 3.68 -10.92 -5.60
CA LYS A 24 2.56 -9.99 -5.39
C LYS A 24 3.02 -8.53 -5.43
N ALA A 25 4.19 -8.23 -4.88
CA ALA A 25 4.79 -6.91 -4.89
C ALA A 25 5.14 -6.46 -6.32
N GLU A 26 5.76 -7.34 -7.13
CA GLU A 26 6.14 -7.03 -8.51
C GLU A 26 4.93 -6.62 -9.37
N LYS A 27 3.76 -7.22 -9.14
CA LYS A 27 2.53 -6.84 -9.84
C LYS A 27 2.08 -5.41 -9.49
N LEU A 28 2.23 -5.02 -8.22
CA LEU A 28 1.93 -3.67 -7.75
C LEU A 28 2.96 -2.65 -8.25
N GLU A 29 4.24 -3.03 -8.31
CA GLU A 29 5.32 -2.19 -8.88
C GLU A 29 5.10 -1.93 -10.37
N ARG A 30 4.74 -2.96 -11.14
CA ARG A 30 4.37 -2.84 -12.56
C ARG A 30 3.20 -1.89 -12.81
N TRP A 31 2.36 -1.70 -11.81
CA TRP A 31 1.23 -0.80 -11.89
C TRP A 31 1.56 0.64 -11.49
N GLY A 32 2.79 0.90 -11.03
CA GLY A 32 3.29 2.24 -10.65
C GLY A 32 3.23 2.51 -9.15
N ALA A 33 2.97 1.51 -8.31
CA ALA A 33 3.04 1.64 -6.87
C ALA A 33 4.46 1.36 -6.36
N ARG A 34 4.93 2.15 -5.41
CA ARG A 34 6.22 1.94 -4.75
C ARG A 34 6.03 0.99 -3.56
N ILE A 35 6.74 -0.13 -3.57
CA ILE A 35 6.64 -1.12 -2.49
C ILE A 35 7.69 -0.85 -1.43
N VAL A 36 7.26 -0.84 -0.17
CA VAL A 36 8.11 -0.72 1.01
C VAL A 36 7.89 -1.96 1.85
N PHE A 37 8.96 -2.74 2.05
CA PHE A 37 8.89 -3.90 2.93
C PHE A 37 9.26 -3.47 4.34
N GLU A 38 8.25 -3.36 5.21
CA GLU A 38 8.42 -2.91 6.58
C GLU A 38 7.60 -3.77 7.52
N GLY A 39 8.17 -4.08 8.68
CA GLY A 39 7.56 -5.02 9.63
C GLY A 39 7.76 -6.49 9.30
N GLU A 40 7.50 -7.32 10.31
CA GLU A 40 7.56 -8.78 10.20
C GLU A 40 6.16 -9.36 9.96
N VAL A 41 5.16 -8.71 10.56
CA VAL A 41 3.73 -9.02 10.43
C VAL A 41 2.97 -7.85 9.82
N TRP A 42 1.72 -8.12 9.41
CA TRP A 42 0.85 -7.12 8.81
C TRP A 42 0.63 -5.89 9.71
N ASP A 43 0.58 -6.09 11.03
CA ASP A 43 0.35 -5.03 12.02
C ASP A 43 1.47 -3.98 12.00
N ASP A 44 2.74 -4.42 11.99
CA ASP A 44 3.91 -3.54 11.87
C ASP A 44 3.89 -2.76 10.54
N ALA A 45 3.58 -3.43 9.43
CA ALA A 45 3.50 -2.80 8.12
C ALA A 45 2.38 -1.73 8.08
N ASN A 46 1.25 -2.02 8.72
CA ASN A 46 0.12 -1.11 8.86
C ASN A 46 0.47 0.11 9.74
N ALA A 47 1.12 -0.10 10.87
CA ALA A 47 1.58 0.97 11.75
C ALA A 47 2.57 1.89 11.04
N ALA A 48 3.53 1.32 10.30
CA ALA A 48 4.48 2.08 9.51
C ALA A 48 3.81 2.88 8.39
N ALA A 49 2.82 2.30 7.71
CA ALA A 49 2.05 2.98 6.68
C ALA A 49 1.26 4.18 7.22
N GLN A 50 0.64 4.03 8.40
CA GLN A 50 -0.06 5.12 9.08
C GLN A 50 0.92 6.23 9.50
N ALA A 51 2.04 5.86 10.14
CA ALA A 51 3.06 6.83 10.54
C ALA A 51 3.64 7.58 9.33
N ALA A 52 3.87 6.91 8.20
CA ALA A 52 4.32 7.55 6.97
C ALA A 52 3.24 8.46 6.37
N ALA A 53 1.97 8.03 6.41
CA ALA A 53 0.85 8.83 5.94
C ALA A 53 0.68 10.12 6.75
N GLU A 54 0.78 10.05 8.08
CA GLU A 54 0.75 11.23 8.96
C GLU A 54 1.94 12.15 8.72
N ARG A 55 3.16 11.59 8.58
CA ARG A 55 4.39 12.37 8.39
C ARG A 55 4.45 13.07 7.03
N GLU A 56 3.96 12.43 5.99
CA GLU A 56 4.03 12.92 4.61
C GLU A 56 2.72 13.57 4.14
N GLY A 57 1.69 13.59 4.98
CA GLY A 57 0.35 14.08 4.62
C GLY A 57 -0.31 13.24 3.52
N MET A 58 0.02 11.95 3.43
CA MET A 58 -0.58 11.03 2.45
C MET A 58 -1.90 10.48 2.98
N THR A 59 -2.83 10.15 2.08
CA THR A 59 -4.04 9.42 2.45
C THR A 59 -3.70 7.96 2.72
N TYR A 60 -3.84 7.53 3.96
CA TYR A 60 -3.77 6.12 4.32
C TYR A 60 -5.03 5.40 3.82
N VAL A 61 -4.85 4.30 3.07
CA VAL A 61 -5.96 3.47 2.59
C VAL A 61 -5.77 2.06 3.12
N HIS A 62 -6.70 1.63 3.97
CA HIS A 62 -6.65 0.32 4.57
C HIS A 62 -7.05 -0.76 3.54
N PRO A 63 -6.25 -1.84 3.37
CA PRO A 63 -6.50 -2.83 2.32
C PRO A 63 -7.78 -3.67 2.49
N PHE A 64 -8.37 -3.71 3.69
CA PHE A 64 -9.55 -4.52 4.00
C PHE A 64 -10.77 -3.74 4.51
N ALA A 65 -10.66 -2.43 4.77
CA ALA A 65 -11.71 -1.70 5.50
C ALA A 65 -12.44 -0.66 4.65
N ASP A 66 -12.06 -0.47 3.39
CA ASP A 66 -12.67 0.56 2.57
C ASP A 66 -13.70 -0.04 1.59
N PRO A 67 -14.99 0.37 1.63
CA PRO A 67 -15.99 -0.09 0.66
C PRO A 67 -15.66 0.29 -0.78
N ALA A 68 -14.73 1.22 -1.01
CA ALA A 68 -14.16 1.48 -2.34
C ALA A 68 -13.35 0.29 -2.92
N VAL A 69 -12.92 -0.66 -2.07
CA VAL A 69 -12.16 -1.88 -2.46
C VAL A 69 -13.06 -2.97 -3.03
N MET A 70 -14.36 -2.97 -2.72
CA MET A 70 -15.29 -4.02 -3.16
C MET A 70 -16.02 -3.72 -4.48
N ALA A 71 -15.94 -2.50 -5.00
CA ALA A 71 -16.78 -2.05 -6.11
C ALA A 71 -16.05 -1.88 -7.46
N GLY A 72 -14.78 -2.27 -7.60
CA GLY A 72 -13.98 -2.01 -8.82
C GLY A 72 -12.98 -3.08 -9.20
#